data_AF-A0A7R9Q262-F1
#
_entry.id   AF-A0A7R9Q262-F1
#
_cell.length_a   1.000
_cell.length_b   1.000
_cell.length_c   1.000
_cell.angle_alpha   90.00
_cell.angle_beta   90.00
_cell.angle_gamma   90.00
#
_symmetry.space_group_name_H-M   'P 1'
#
loop_
_entity.id
_entity.type
_entity.pdbx_description
1 polymer ?
#
loop_
_entity_poly.entity_id
_entity_poly.type
_entity_poly.pdbx_seq_one_letter_code
_entity_poly.pdbx_strand_id
1 'polypeptide(L)'
;MSSIYSICLLTLVLNLNLYQLTNAFNLETRLPVIKYGPKNSYFGYSVAEHLIVDENTRHISEAVMLVGAPRAQSGQPQTNHSGVVFKCPLNTIRSDCTQIRIEEDNKPPDEGISKDDQWLGVTVKSQGPGGYVMACAHRYILKGSDFQWGQGICYSLSQYLDFRRAWEPCYNRPVSKAHEQFGYCQAGTSGEITEDYDIVIGAPGPYTWRGTVFSNSVRYRIRDDKTWYLGPVLENESPVDKYSYLGMSVTSGKFFDGSTSYAGGAPRANGTGQVVFFSKHKGESTFDVSHILSGEQFASSYGYSMTSLDCNGDGRIDLVVGAPFYYSRSEGGAVYLYINSNGKFTK
;
A
#
# COMPACT_ATOMS: atom_id res chain seq x y z
N MET A 1 16.06 -57.37 -4.38
CA MET A 1 14.93 -56.59 -3.84
C MET A 1 15.26 -55.83 -2.56
N SER A 2 16.09 -56.33 -1.64
CA SER A 2 16.40 -55.65 -0.36
C SER A 2 17.17 -54.31 -0.47
N SER A 3 18.03 -54.15 -1.49
CA SER A 3 18.87 -52.94 -1.63
C SER A 3 18.11 -51.69 -2.10
N ILE A 4 16.99 -51.85 -2.82
CA ILE A 4 16.21 -50.72 -3.35
C ILE A 4 15.35 -50.09 -2.24
N TYR A 5 14.81 -50.91 -1.34
CA TYR A 5 14.06 -50.44 -0.17
C TYR A 5 14.93 -49.63 0.80
N SER A 6 16.19 -50.02 1.01
CA SER A 6 17.11 -49.25 1.87
C SER A 6 17.45 -47.88 1.30
N ILE A 7 17.67 -47.76 -0.01
CA ILE A 7 17.97 -46.47 -0.66
C ILE A 7 16.74 -45.55 -0.61
N CYS A 8 15.54 -46.10 -0.83
CA CYS A 8 14.28 -45.35 -0.79
C CYS A 8 13.93 -44.87 0.64
N LEU A 9 14.26 -45.65 1.67
CA LEU A 9 14.10 -45.24 3.07
C LEU A 9 15.09 -44.12 3.45
N LEU A 10 16.34 -44.21 2.97
CA LEU A 10 17.37 -43.22 3.25
C LEU A 10 17.03 -41.87 2.60
N THR A 11 16.54 -41.87 1.35
CA THR A 11 16.07 -40.65 0.68
C THR A 11 14.81 -40.07 1.34
N LEU A 12 13.88 -40.89 1.83
CA LEU A 12 12.71 -40.41 2.57
C LEU A 12 13.12 -39.73 3.90
N VAL A 13 14.08 -40.30 4.63
CA VAL A 13 14.59 -39.74 5.90
C VAL A 13 15.43 -38.49 5.68
N LEU A 14 16.20 -38.40 4.60
CA LEU A 14 16.95 -37.18 4.22
C LEU A 14 16.04 -36.03 3.78
N ASN A 15 14.92 -36.32 3.12
CA ASN A 15 13.93 -35.28 2.75
C ASN A 15 13.09 -34.81 3.94
N LEU A 16 12.81 -35.68 4.92
CA LEU A 16 12.08 -35.31 6.15
C LEU A 16 12.89 -34.40 7.10
N ASN A 17 14.23 -34.37 6.98
CA ASN A 17 15.11 -33.51 7.80
C ASN A 17 15.43 -32.14 7.16
N LEU A 18 14.91 -31.85 5.96
CA LEU A 18 15.11 -30.56 5.27
C LEU A 18 13.97 -29.56 5.51
N TYR A 19 12.95 -29.93 6.29
CA TYR A 19 12.02 -28.95 6.86
C TYR A 19 12.72 -28.20 8.00
N GLN A 20 13.62 -27.29 7.66
CA GLN A 20 13.96 -26.23 8.59
C GLN A 20 12.69 -25.41 8.81
N LEU A 21 12.11 -25.57 10.00
CA LEU A 21 11.24 -24.55 10.58
C LEU A 21 12.11 -23.28 10.67
N THR A 22 12.00 -22.42 9.68
CA THR A 22 12.54 -21.06 9.75
C THR A 22 11.69 -20.33 10.77
N ASN A 23 12.01 -20.50 12.04
CA ASN A 23 11.55 -19.54 13.03
C ASN A 23 12.11 -18.19 12.58
N ALA A 24 11.32 -17.12 12.59
CA ALA A 24 11.87 -15.78 12.64
C ALA A 24 12.56 -15.60 14.02
N PHE A 25 13.63 -16.37 14.26
CA PHE A 25 14.25 -16.53 15.58
C PHE A 25 15.34 -15.49 15.83
N ASN A 26 15.79 -14.80 14.79
CA ASN A 26 16.90 -13.86 14.84
C ASN A 26 16.46 -12.41 15.13
N LEU A 27 15.19 -12.18 15.45
CA LEU A 27 14.73 -10.89 15.99
C LEU A 27 15.15 -10.78 17.47
N GLU A 28 16.01 -9.82 17.78
CA GLU A 28 16.43 -9.52 19.16
C GLU A 28 15.31 -8.79 19.91
N THR A 29 14.52 -9.54 20.66
CA THR A 29 13.36 -9.01 21.42
C THR A 29 13.75 -8.38 22.75
N ARG A 30 14.97 -8.58 23.26
CA ARG A 30 15.41 -8.07 24.56
C ARG A 30 15.90 -6.62 24.50
N LEU A 31 16.40 -6.19 23.33
CA LEU A 31 16.93 -4.84 23.10
C LEU A 31 16.21 -4.11 21.96
N PRO A 32 14.87 -3.94 22.04
CA PRO A 32 14.13 -3.25 21.00
C PRO A 32 14.45 -1.76 20.97
N VAL A 33 14.51 -1.18 19.78
CA VAL A 33 14.44 0.27 19.60
C VAL A 33 12.98 0.69 19.71
N ILE A 34 12.66 1.49 20.74
CA ILE A 34 11.29 1.94 21.01
C ILE A 34 11.20 3.44 20.81
N LYS A 35 10.22 3.90 20.02
CA LYS A 35 9.92 5.32 19.81
C LYS A 35 8.52 5.64 20.34
N TYR A 36 8.38 6.80 20.98
CA TYR A 36 7.12 7.31 21.48
C TYR A 36 6.72 8.58 20.72
N GLY A 37 5.48 8.60 20.23
CA GLY A 37 4.86 9.80 19.68
C GLY A 37 3.86 10.45 20.64
N PRO A 38 3.18 11.51 20.19
CA PRO A 38 2.17 12.21 20.99
C PRO A 38 1.00 11.29 21.37
N LYS A 39 0.44 11.49 22.57
CA LYS A 39 -0.74 10.72 23.03
C LYS A 39 -1.94 10.96 22.11
N ASN A 40 -2.78 9.94 21.93
CA ASN A 40 -4.02 9.97 21.13
C ASN A 40 -3.84 10.34 19.64
N SER A 41 -2.60 10.37 19.13
CA SER A 41 -2.28 10.73 17.75
C SER A 41 -2.37 9.57 16.75
N TYR A 42 -2.54 8.35 17.26
CA TYR A 42 -2.40 7.10 16.51
C TYR A 42 -1.00 6.95 15.90
N PHE A 43 0.03 7.46 16.58
CA PHE A 43 1.42 7.23 16.23
C PHE A 43 1.71 5.73 16.12
N GLY A 44 2.20 5.31 14.95
CA GLY A 44 2.43 3.90 14.64
C GLY A 44 1.33 3.27 13.80
N TYR A 45 0.32 4.03 13.35
CA TYR A 45 -0.74 3.51 12.47
C TYR A 45 -0.17 2.96 11.16
N SER A 46 0.85 3.62 10.61
CA SER A 46 1.65 3.13 9.50
C SER A 46 3.13 3.33 9.81
N VAL A 47 3.96 2.42 9.30
CA VAL A 47 5.42 2.44 9.50
C VAL A 47 6.13 2.05 8.21
N ALA A 48 7.27 2.69 7.96
CA ALA A 48 8.20 2.30 6.90
C ALA A 48 9.64 2.57 7.33
N GLU A 49 10.56 1.70 6.95
CA GLU A 49 12.00 1.99 7.05
C GLU A 49 12.45 2.78 5.81
N HIS A 50 13.35 3.74 6.01
CA HIS A 50 13.97 4.47 4.91
C HIS A 50 15.45 4.73 5.18
N LEU A 51 16.28 4.51 4.16
CA LEU A 51 17.70 4.80 4.20
C LEU A 51 17.98 5.98 3.27
N ILE A 52 18.47 7.07 3.85
CA ILE A 52 18.96 8.23 3.12
C ILE A 52 20.37 7.91 2.65
N VAL A 53 20.63 8.05 1.35
CA VAL A 53 21.89 7.67 0.71
C VAL A 53 22.56 8.89 0.13
N ASP A 54 23.82 9.12 0.49
CA ASP A 54 24.61 10.19 -0.10
C ASP A 54 24.88 9.90 -1.59
N GLU A 55 24.47 10.79 -2.48
CA GLU A 55 24.51 10.57 -3.93
C GLU A 55 25.94 10.43 -4.49
N ASN A 56 26.93 11.03 -3.83
CA ASN A 56 28.32 11.03 -4.30
C ASN A 56 29.05 9.75 -3.86
N THR A 57 28.88 9.36 -2.61
CA THR A 57 29.61 8.26 -1.98
C THR A 57 28.85 6.94 -2.03
N ARG A 58 27.52 6.99 -2.26
CA ARG A 58 26.58 5.85 -2.17
C ARG A 58 26.54 5.20 -0.78
N HIS A 59 27.00 5.90 0.25
CA HIS A 59 26.92 5.43 1.64
C HIS A 59 25.60 5.86 2.27
N ILE A 60 25.12 5.06 3.22
CA ILE A 60 23.94 5.41 4.03
C ILE A 60 24.35 6.55 4.96
N SER A 61 23.76 7.72 4.76
CA SER A 61 23.98 8.89 5.62
C SER A 61 23.09 8.83 6.86
N GLU A 62 21.86 8.33 6.72
CA GLU A 62 20.91 8.23 7.81
C GLU A 62 19.94 7.06 7.60
N ALA A 63 19.67 6.32 8.67
CA ALA A 63 18.68 5.25 8.69
C ALA A 63 17.55 5.63 9.65
N VAL A 64 16.31 5.66 9.14
CA VAL A 64 15.16 6.20 9.88
C VAL A 64 13.94 5.31 9.78
N MET A 65 13.13 5.35 10.83
CA MET A 65 11.75 4.88 10.81
C MET A 65 10.84 6.07 10.50
N LEU A 66 10.03 5.92 9.46
CA LEU A 66 8.94 6.82 9.13
C LEU A 66 7.69 6.30 9.83
N VAL A 67 7.01 7.16 10.59
CA VAL A 67 5.88 6.76 11.41
C VAL A 67 4.69 7.67 11.18
N GLY A 68 3.61 7.14 10.62
CA GLY A 68 2.35 7.85 10.48
C GLY A 68 1.62 8.01 11.81
N ALA A 69 1.07 9.19 12.05
CA ALA A 69 0.21 9.50 13.18
C ALA A 69 -1.03 10.27 12.67
N PRO A 70 -2.03 9.57 12.12
CA PRO A 70 -3.16 10.16 11.39
C PRO A 70 -4.03 11.13 12.18
N ARG A 71 -3.96 11.08 13.51
CA ARG A 71 -4.72 11.98 14.40
C ARG A 71 -3.84 12.95 15.17
N ALA A 72 -2.55 13.01 14.86
CA ALA A 72 -1.69 14.07 15.39
C ALA A 72 -2.17 15.44 14.91
N GLN A 73 -2.02 16.45 15.76
CA GLN A 73 -2.20 17.83 15.34
C GLN A 73 -0.94 18.30 14.63
N SER A 74 -1.05 18.72 13.36
CA SER A 74 0.03 19.41 12.67
C SER A 74 0.17 20.85 13.16
N GLY A 75 1.27 21.51 12.79
CA GLY A 75 1.44 22.96 13.01
C GLY A 75 0.45 23.83 12.23
N GLN A 76 -0.29 23.28 11.25
CA GLN A 76 -1.13 24.07 10.36
C GLN A 76 -2.32 24.72 11.10
N PRO A 77 -2.45 26.07 11.05
CA PRO A 77 -3.58 26.79 11.65
C PRO A 77 -4.93 26.35 11.08
N GLN A 78 -6.00 26.50 11.85
CA GLN A 78 -7.38 26.19 11.44
C GLN A 78 -7.57 24.74 10.94
N THR A 79 -6.84 23.81 11.55
CA THR A 79 -7.02 22.38 11.36
C THR A 79 -7.17 21.68 12.69
N ASN A 80 -7.90 20.57 12.70
CA ASN A 80 -8.07 19.71 13.86
C ASN A 80 -7.74 18.25 13.51
N HIS A 81 -6.73 17.68 14.17
CA HIS A 81 -6.23 16.32 13.93
C HIS A 81 -5.94 16.04 12.45
N SER A 82 -5.23 16.97 11.79
CA SER A 82 -4.91 16.84 10.35
C SER A 82 -3.97 15.67 10.03
N GLY A 83 -3.30 15.10 11.03
CA GLY A 83 -2.36 14.01 10.88
C GLY A 83 -0.96 14.48 10.46
N VAL A 84 0.06 13.70 10.81
CA VAL A 84 1.46 13.97 10.47
C VAL A 84 2.22 12.67 10.20
N VAL A 85 3.38 12.78 9.57
CA VAL A 85 4.37 11.71 9.49
C VAL A 85 5.62 12.15 10.26
N PHE A 86 6.11 11.30 11.14
CA PHE A 86 7.34 11.51 11.89
C PHE A 86 8.51 10.80 11.23
N LYS A 87 9.69 11.42 11.28
CA LYS A 87 11.00 10.81 11.03
C LYS A 87 11.64 10.51 12.39
N CYS A 88 11.96 9.24 12.63
CA CYS A 88 12.58 8.78 13.87
C CYS A 88 13.94 8.15 13.55
N PRO A 89 15.06 8.72 14.03
CA PRO A 89 16.37 8.11 13.84
C PRO A 89 16.46 6.70 14.44
N LEU A 90 17.15 5.76 13.80
CA LEU A 90 17.38 4.41 14.34
C LEU A 90 18.44 4.42 15.46
N ASN A 91 18.06 4.93 16.63
CA ASN A 91 18.86 4.97 17.85
C ASN A 91 18.00 4.61 19.08
N THR A 92 18.61 4.52 20.26
CA THR A 92 17.93 4.15 21.52
C THR A 92 17.18 5.29 22.21
N ILE A 93 17.27 6.53 21.70
CA ILE A 93 16.54 7.68 22.23
C ILE A 93 15.07 7.53 21.86
N ARG A 94 14.16 7.63 22.83
CA ARG A 94 12.75 7.27 22.60
C ARG A 94 11.87 8.40 22.07
N SER A 95 12.28 9.66 22.23
CA SER A 95 11.44 10.84 21.99
C SER A 95 12.12 11.88 21.09
N ASP A 96 12.95 11.41 20.15
CA ASP A 96 13.68 12.21 19.17
C ASP A 96 13.04 12.20 17.77
N CYS A 97 11.82 11.69 17.65
CA CYS A 97 11.06 11.74 16.41
C CYS A 97 10.66 13.18 16.07
N THR A 98 10.91 13.61 14.84
CA THR A 98 10.57 14.94 14.36
C THR A 98 9.53 14.86 13.24
N GLN A 99 8.63 15.84 13.17
CA GLN A 99 7.64 15.90 12.11
C GLN A 99 8.30 16.19 10.76
N ILE A 100 7.91 15.45 9.72
CA ILE A 100 8.27 15.75 8.34
C ILE A 100 7.33 16.82 7.79
N ARG A 101 7.89 17.84 7.15
CA ARG A 101 7.11 18.92 6.55
C ARG A 101 6.59 18.51 5.16
N ILE A 102 5.47 17.79 5.15
CA ILE A 102 4.78 17.34 3.94
C ILE A 102 3.83 18.41 3.40
N GLU A 103 3.16 19.14 4.31
CA GLU A 103 2.24 20.22 3.99
C GLU A 103 2.75 21.54 4.57
N GLU A 104 2.26 22.67 4.03
CA GLU A 104 2.51 23.98 4.64
C GLU A 104 1.78 24.08 5.98
N ASP A 105 2.54 24.40 7.02
CA ASP A 105 2.11 24.45 8.42
C ASP A 105 2.07 25.89 8.97
N ASN A 106 2.38 26.89 8.15
CA ASN A 106 2.42 28.30 8.55
C ASN A 106 1.20 29.11 8.08
N LYS A 107 0.30 28.53 7.29
CA LYS A 107 -0.93 29.18 6.82
C LYS A 107 -2.13 28.22 6.88
N PRO A 108 -3.36 28.74 7.04
CA PRO A 108 -4.56 27.93 6.93
C PRO A 108 -4.66 27.17 5.60
N PRO A 109 -5.45 26.09 5.52
CA PRO A 109 -5.80 25.46 4.25
C PRO A 109 -6.41 26.46 3.26
N ASP A 110 -6.20 26.24 1.96
CA ASP A 110 -6.80 27.10 0.93
C ASP A 110 -8.34 27.01 0.98
N GLU A 111 -9.00 28.03 0.42
CA GLU A 111 -10.45 28.09 0.38
C GLU A 111 -11.04 26.84 -0.31
N GLY A 112 -12.13 26.31 0.27
CA GLY A 112 -12.75 25.08 -0.23
C GLY A 112 -12.03 23.78 0.15
N ILE A 113 -10.99 23.84 0.99
CA ILE A 113 -10.31 22.65 1.53
C ILE A 113 -10.65 22.47 3.00
N SER A 114 -10.88 21.22 3.41
CA SER A 114 -10.97 20.84 4.82
C SER A 114 -9.95 19.75 5.11
N LYS A 115 -9.03 20.05 6.03
CA LYS A 115 -8.00 19.10 6.50
C LYS A 115 -8.27 18.52 7.87
N ASP A 116 -9.40 18.87 8.49
CA ASP A 116 -9.86 18.28 9.74
C ASP A 116 -10.05 16.78 9.58
N ASP A 117 -9.42 15.99 10.45
CA ASP A 117 -9.44 14.52 10.42
C ASP A 117 -9.15 13.93 9.01
N GLN A 118 -8.30 14.60 8.20
CA GLN A 118 -7.93 14.10 6.86
C GLN A 118 -7.11 12.80 6.89
N TRP A 119 -6.56 12.46 8.07
CA TRP A 119 -5.78 11.24 8.33
C TRP A 119 -4.45 11.19 7.56
N LEU A 120 -3.69 12.28 7.52
CA LEU A 120 -2.35 12.28 6.94
C LEU A 120 -1.43 11.32 7.71
N GLY A 121 -0.82 10.38 6.99
CA GLY A 121 -0.03 9.30 7.57
C GLY A 121 -0.81 7.99 7.75
N VAL A 122 -2.03 7.87 7.20
CA VAL A 122 -2.76 6.58 7.15
C VAL A 122 -1.95 5.52 6.39
N THR A 123 -1.27 5.96 5.33
CA THR A 123 -0.39 5.16 4.49
C THR A 123 0.94 5.88 4.43
N VAL A 124 2.02 5.19 4.79
CA VAL A 124 3.41 5.64 4.61
C VAL A 124 4.20 4.50 3.97
N LYS A 125 4.90 4.78 2.87
CA LYS A 125 5.69 3.79 2.14
C LYS A 125 7.03 4.38 1.71
N SER A 126 8.07 3.58 1.78
CA SER A 126 9.36 3.88 1.15
C SER A 126 9.52 3.03 -0.09
N GLN A 127 10.07 3.60 -1.15
CA GLN A 127 10.55 2.84 -2.32
C GLN A 127 11.81 2.01 -1.99
N GLY A 128 12.45 2.26 -0.84
CA GLY A 128 13.70 1.63 -0.44
C GLY A 128 14.86 2.64 -0.34
N PRO A 129 16.11 2.15 -0.22
CA PRO A 129 17.29 2.98 0.00
C PRO A 129 17.50 4.00 -1.13
N GLY A 130 17.64 5.28 -0.77
CA GLY A 130 17.82 6.37 -1.73
C GLY A 130 16.62 6.62 -2.65
N GLY A 131 15.48 5.97 -2.39
CA GLY A 131 14.26 6.06 -3.18
C GLY A 131 13.29 7.15 -2.71
N TYR A 132 12.16 7.28 -3.40
CA TYR A 132 11.09 8.19 -2.98
C TYR A 132 10.33 7.65 -1.77
N VAL A 133 9.62 8.54 -1.07
CA VAL A 133 8.70 8.20 0.02
C VAL A 133 7.30 8.69 -0.31
N MET A 134 6.28 7.93 0.08
CA MET A 134 4.87 8.26 -0.08
C MET A 134 4.21 8.44 1.27
N ALA A 135 3.32 9.42 1.39
CA ALA A 135 2.39 9.55 2.50
C ALA A 135 1.00 9.98 2.01
N CYS A 136 -0.08 9.47 2.59
CA CYS A 136 -1.44 9.81 2.16
C CYS A 136 -2.36 10.26 3.29
N ALA A 137 -3.42 10.97 2.91
CA ALA A 137 -4.53 11.44 3.73
C ALA A 137 -5.86 11.09 3.04
N HIS A 138 -6.31 9.85 3.19
CA HIS A 138 -7.48 9.31 2.47
C HIS A 138 -8.82 9.94 2.86
N ARG A 139 -8.88 10.79 3.90
CA ARG A 139 -10.07 11.53 4.33
C ARG A 139 -9.97 13.02 4.04
N TYR A 140 -9.01 13.44 3.22
CA TYR A 140 -8.92 14.80 2.71
C TYR A 140 -10.18 15.19 1.95
N ILE A 141 -10.66 16.42 2.22
CA ILE A 141 -11.97 16.89 1.78
C ILE A 141 -11.86 18.18 0.97
N LEU A 142 -12.56 18.18 -0.16
CA LEU A 142 -12.93 19.39 -0.90
C LEU A 142 -14.37 19.77 -0.55
N LYS A 143 -14.64 21.03 -0.25
CA LYS A 143 -15.95 21.54 0.14
C LYS A 143 -16.31 22.80 -0.65
N GLY A 144 -17.60 22.97 -0.90
CA GLY A 144 -18.18 24.19 -1.45
C GLY A 144 -19.38 24.63 -0.60
N SER A 145 -20.24 25.48 -1.15
CA SER A 145 -21.48 25.91 -0.47
C SER A 145 -22.40 24.73 -0.15
N ASP A 146 -22.54 23.80 -1.09
CA ASP A 146 -23.56 22.74 -1.06
C ASP A 146 -22.98 21.33 -1.20
N PHE A 147 -21.66 21.18 -1.06
CA PHE A 147 -21.00 19.89 -1.19
C PHE A 147 -19.80 19.69 -0.28
N GLN A 148 -19.52 18.42 0.00
CA GLN A 148 -18.32 17.96 0.70
C GLN A 148 -17.87 16.61 0.12
N TRP A 149 -16.75 16.60 -0.59
CA TRP A 149 -16.21 15.45 -1.30
C TRP A 149 -14.98 14.89 -0.57
N GLY A 150 -15.08 13.65 -0.10
CA GLY A 150 -13.96 12.90 0.49
C GLY A 150 -13.08 12.29 -0.60
N GLN A 151 -12.28 13.13 -1.27
CA GLN A 151 -11.47 12.68 -2.40
C GLN A 151 -10.22 11.89 -1.98
N GLY A 152 -9.61 12.26 -0.85
CA GLY A 152 -8.30 11.76 -0.47
C GLY A 152 -7.17 12.42 -1.29
N ILE A 153 -5.95 12.36 -0.74
CA ILE A 153 -4.75 12.93 -1.35
C ILE A 153 -3.52 12.12 -0.93
N CYS A 154 -2.51 12.06 -1.80
CA CYS A 154 -1.20 11.50 -1.48
C CYS A 154 -0.09 12.49 -1.79
N TYR A 155 1.08 12.26 -1.21
CA TYR A 155 2.26 13.08 -1.37
C TYR A 155 3.47 12.20 -1.65
N SER A 156 4.32 12.62 -2.58
CA SER A 156 5.64 12.02 -2.76
C SER A 156 6.72 12.96 -2.23
N LEU A 157 7.71 12.39 -1.54
CA LEU A 157 8.88 13.06 -1.01
C LEU A 157 10.15 12.53 -1.68
N SER A 158 11.20 13.35 -1.70
CA SER A 158 12.55 12.95 -2.12
C SER A 158 13.13 11.90 -1.17
N GLN A 159 14.29 11.34 -1.52
CA GLN A 159 15.07 10.49 -0.62
C GLN A 159 15.60 11.23 0.63
N TYR A 160 15.59 12.56 0.60
CA TYR A 160 15.92 13.41 1.75
C TYR A 160 14.67 13.85 2.52
N LEU A 161 13.50 13.29 2.18
CA LEU A 161 12.19 13.56 2.78
C LEU A 161 11.63 14.96 2.48
N ASP A 162 12.14 15.64 1.46
CA ASP A 162 11.59 16.93 1.00
C ASP A 162 10.32 16.71 0.18
N PHE A 163 9.32 17.58 0.37
CA PHE A 163 8.13 17.59 -0.47
C PHE A 163 8.48 17.72 -1.96
N ARG A 164 7.87 16.86 -2.79
CA ARG A 164 8.00 16.92 -4.26
C ARG A 164 6.69 17.27 -4.94
N ARG A 165 5.62 16.59 -4.57
CA ARG A 165 4.36 16.65 -5.31
C ARG A 165 3.19 16.13 -4.48
N ALA A 166 2.04 16.77 -4.65
CA ALA A 166 0.73 16.27 -4.28
C ALA A 166 0.09 15.47 -5.43
N TRP A 167 -0.61 14.40 -5.08
CA TRP A 167 -1.24 13.45 -5.98
C TRP A 167 -2.73 13.38 -5.63
N GLU A 168 -3.54 13.96 -6.51
CA GLU A 168 -4.99 14.07 -6.35
C GLU A 168 -5.68 13.32 -7.49
N PRO A 169 -5.63 11.98 -7.52
CA PRO A 169 -6.10 11.22 -8.68
C PRO A 169 -7.60 11.39 -8.94
N CYS A 170 -8.37 11.83 -7.93
CA CYS A 170 -9.82 12.02 -8.00
C CYS A 170 -10.26 13.48 -8.23
N TYR A 171 -9.30 14.41 -8.27
CA TYR A 171 -9.58 15.81 -8.60
C TYR A 171 -10.01 15.96 -10.06
N ASN A 172 -10.93 16.90 -10.33
CA ASN A 172 -11.53 17.14 -11.66
C ASN A 172 -12.20 15.93 -12.33
N ARG A 173 -12.59 14.90 -11.56
CA ARG A 173 -13.40 13.78 -12.04
C ARG A 173 -14.90 14.03 -11.79
N PRO A 174 -15.81 13.30 -12.46
CA PRO A 174 -17.24 13.44 -12.26
C PRO A 174 -17.65 13.25 -10.79
N VAL A 175 -18.44 14.18 -10.26
CA VAL A 175 -18.97 14.17 -8.87
C VAL A 175 -20.45 14.55 -8.80
N SER A 176 -21.13 14.76 -9.94
CA SER A 176 -22.52 15.20 -9.97
C SER A 176 -23.49 14.20 -9.35
N LYS A 177 -23.11 12.91 -9.31
CA LYS A 177 -23.86 11.85 -8.60
C LYS A 177 -23.19 11.42 -7.28
N ALA A 178 -22.37 12.29 -6.69
CA ALA A 178 -21.70 12.09 -5.41
C ALA A 178 -21.00 10.72 -5.30
N HIS A 179 -21.51 9.83 -4.42
CA HIS A 179 -20.95 8.50 -4.17
C HIS A 179 -21.07 7.53 -5.34
N GLU A 180 -22.00 7.75 -6.29
CA GLU A 180 -22.11 6.96 -7.52
C GLU A 180 -21.00 7.29 -8.54
N GLN A 181 -20.15 8.29 -8.24
CA GLN A 181 -18.98 8.66 -9.03
C GLN A 181 -17.76 8.87 -8.09
N PHE A 182 -16.92 9.89 -8.30
CA PHE A 182 -15.67 10.09 -7.55
C PHE A 182 -15.81 10.98 -6.31
N GLY A 183 -17.02 11.35 -5.89
CA GLY A 183 -17.25 12.28 -4.76
C GLY A 183 -16.72 11.77 -3.42
N TYR A 184 -16.64 10.45 -3.24
CA TYR A 184 -16.12 9.81 -2.01
C TYR A 184 -15.01 8.82 -2.34
N CYS A 185 -14.05 9.26 -3.17
CA CYS A 185 -13.00 8.39 -3.68
C CYS A 185 -12.09 7.76 -2.60
N GLN A 186 -11.76 8.52 -1.55
CA GLN A 186 -10.83 8.10 -0.49
C GLN A 186 -9.49 7.53 -1.02
N ALA A 187 -8.93 8.20 -2.03
CA ALA A 187 -7.63 7.87 -2.59
C ALA A 187 -6.54 7.93 -1.52
N GLY A 188 -5.68 6.90 -1.48
CA GLY A 188 -4.59 6.80 -0.53
C GLY A 188 -4.92 6.00 0.73
N THR A 189 -6.09 5.33 0.73
CA THR A 189 -6.42 4.31 1.76
C THR A 189 -5.35 3.22 1.78
N SER A 190 -4.80 2.90 0.61
CA SER A 190 -3.58 2.13 0.45
C SER A 190 -2.71 2.74 -0.64
N GLY A 191 -1.43 2.40 -0.65
CA GLY A 191 -0.49 2.88 -1.66
C GLY A 191 0.84 2.15 -1.60
N GLU A 192 1.62 2.32 -2.67
CA GLU A 192 2.98 1.79 -2.82
C GLU A 192 3.75 2.63 -3.86
N ILE A 193 5.08 2.68 -3.75
CA ILE A 193 5.95 3.13 -4.85
C ILE A 193 6.72 1.92 -5.35
N THR A 194 6.57 1.59 -6.63
CA THR A 194 7.20 0.42 -7.25
C THR A 194 8.69 0.67 -7.52
N GLU A 195 9.45 -0.41 -7.78
CA GLU A 195 10.84 -0.33 -8.24
C GLU A 195 10.99 0.47 -9.54
N ASP A 196 9.98 0.43 -10.41
CA ASP A 196 9.92 1.16 -11.68
C ASP A 196 9.45 2.62 -11.52
N TYR A 197 9.44 3.13 -10.29
CA TYR A 197 9.08 4.52 -9.96
C TYR A 197 7.62 4.89 -10.24
N ASP A 198 6.72 3.92 -10.16
CA ASP A 198 5.30 4.19 -10.20
C ASP A 198 4.76 4.38 -8.79
N ILE A 199 4.01 5.47 -8.58
CA ILE A 199 3.14 5.61 -7.42
C ILE A 199 1.83 4.90 -7.74
N VAL A 200 1.40 4.02 -6.84
CA VAL A 200 0.17 3.24 -6.94
C VAL A 200 -0.73 3.67 -5.80
N ILE A 201 -1.96 4.06 -6.09
CA ILE A 201 -2.90 4.61 -5.10
C ILE A 201 -4.19 3.80 -5.14
N GLY A 202 -4.51 3.13 -4.04
CA GLY A 202 -5.79 2.47 -3.85
C GLY A 202 -6.89 3.43 -3.43
N ALA A 203 -8.07 3.30 -4.01
CA ALA A 203 -9.23 4.14 -3.77
C ALA A 203 -10.51 3.28 -3.68
N PRO A 204 -10.94 2.86 -2.49
CA PRO A 204 -12.08 1.94 -2.31
C PRO A 204 -13.46 2.55 -2.60
N GLY A 205 -13.56 3.88 -2.65
CA GLY A 205 -14.86 4.56 -2.65
C GLY A 205 -15.54 4.88 -4.00
N PRO A 206 -14.84 5.08 -5.14
CA PRO A 206 -15.50 5.46 -6.38
C PRO A 206 -16.59 4.49 -6.83
N TYR A 207 -17.63 5.03 -7.46
CA TYR A 207 -18.76 4.30 -8.05
C TYR A 207 -19.46 3.35 -7.09
N THR A 208 -20.10 3.93 -6.07
CA THR A 208 -20.87 3.22 -5.04
C THR A 208 -20.01 2.19 -4.32
N TRP A 209 -18.82 2.63 -3.87
CA TRP A 209 -17.87 1.79 -3.15
C TRP A 209 -17.41 0.55 -3.91
N ARG A 210 -17.48 0.57 -5.24
CA ARG A 210 -16.88 -0.44 -6.10
C ARG A 210 -15.37 -0.44 -5.90
N GLY A 211 -14.78 0.75 -5.96
CA GLY A 211 -13.35 0.97 -5.76
C GLY A 211 -12.52 0.82 -7.03
N THR A 212 -11.29 1.32 -7.00
CA THR A 212 -10.32 1.25 -8.11
C THR A 212 -8.89 1.48 -7.62
N VAL A 213 -7.93 1.37 -8.54
CA VAL A 213 -6.50 1.66 -8.34
C VAL A 213 -6.05 2.68 -9.38
N PHE A 214 -5.19 3.62 -8.97
CA PHE A 214 -4.54 4.58 -9.85
C PHE A 214 -3.03 4.35 -9.91
N SER A 215 -2.41 4.69 -11.04
CA SER A 215 -0.94 4.79 -11.13
C SER A 215 -0.46 5.97 -11.95
N ASN A 216 0.68 6.53 -11.55
CA ASN A 216 1.45 7.54 -12.28
C ASN A 216 2.95 7.37 -11.98
N SER A 217 3.84 8.09 -12.68
CA SER A 217 5.29 8.04 -12.41
C SER A 217 5.75 9.14 -11.44
N VAL A 218 6.44 8.78 -10.36
CA VAL A 218 6.96 9.76 -9.39
C VAL A 218 8.15 10.57 -9.88
N ARG A 219 8.88 10.08 -10.89
CA ARG A 219 10.09 10.75 -11.38
C ARG A 219 9.80 12.06 -12.12
N TYR A 220 8.70 12.08 -12.87
CA TYR A 220 8.18 13.24 -13.61
C TYR A 220 9.21 14.01 -14.48
N ARG A 221 10.26 13.35 -14.99
CA ARG A 221 11.22 13.96 -15.92
C ARG A 221 10.57 14.11 -17.30
N ILE A 222 11.28 14.75 -18.24
CA ILE A 222 10.74 15.06 -19.58
C ILE A 222 10.32 13.79 -20.34
N ARG A 223 11.04 12.68 -20.16
CA ARG A 223 10.83 11.41 -20.89
C ARG A 223 10.00 10.38 -20.12
N ASP A 224 9.62 10.67 -18.88
CA ASP A 224 8.86 9.72 -18.06
C ASP A 224 7.38 9.79 -18.45
N ASP A 225 6.67 8.64 -18.32
CA ASP A 225 5.24 8.58 -18.58
C ASP A 225 4.46 9.30 -17.47
N LYS A 226 3.71 10.33 -17.86
CA LYS A 226 2.90 11.17 -16.95
C LYS A 226 1.42 10.82 -17.01
N THR A 227 1.06 9.79 -17.76
CA THR A 227 -0.31 9.33 -17.91
C THR A 227 -0.83 8.79 -16.58
N TRP A 228 -2.04 9.21 -16.22
CA TRP A 228 -2.77 8.57 -15.14
C TRP A 228 -3.43 7.31 -15.66
N TYR A 229 -3.01 6.17 -15.12
CA TYR A 229 -3.67 4.89 -15.33
C TYR A 229 -4.74 4.68 -14.26
N LEU A 230 -5.91 4.22 -14.67
CA LEU A 230 -7.08 3.98 -13.83
C LEU A 230 -7.59 2.55 -14.03
N GLY A 231 -7.89 1.85 -12.95
CA GLY A 231 -8.57 0.55 -13.00
C GLY A 231 -10.01 0.69 -13.52
N PRO A 232 -10.50 -0.21 -14.38
CA PRO A 232 -11.88 -0.17 -14.87
C PRO A 232 -12.89 -0.10 -13.72
N VAL A 233 -13.76 0.92 -13.76
CA VAL A 233 -14.66 1.25 -12.65
C VAL A 233 -16.12 1.46 -13.09
N LEU A 234 -16.39 1.49 -14.40
CA LEU A 234 -17.75 1.60 -14.93
C LEU A 234 -18.48 0.26 -14.84
N GLU A 235 -19.82 0.29 -14.81
CA GLU A 235 -20.68 -0.89 -14.52
C GLU A 235 -20.35 -2.12 -15.39
N ASN A 236 -20.10 -1.94 -16.68
CA ASN A 236 -19.91 -3.03 -17.64
C ASN A 236 -18.43 -3.33 -17.93
N GLU A 237 -17.51 -2.66 -17.25
CA GLU A 237 -16.07 -2.77 -17.48
C GLU A 237 -15.32 -3.21 -16.22
N SER A 238 -15.87 -2.91 -15.05
CA SER A 238 -15.21 -3.19 -13.78
C SER A 238 -15.09 -4.69 -13.50
N PRO A 239 -13.95 -5.15 -12.95
CA PRO A 239 -13.78 -6.55 -12.57
C PRO A 239 -14.55 -6.94 -11.31
N VAL A 240 -15.16 -5.98 -10.60
CA VAL A 240 -15.88 -6.22 -9.34
C VAL A 240 -17.20 -5.44 -9.28
N ASP A 241 -18.14 -5.97 -8.50
CA ASP A 241 -19.43 -5.33 -8.24
C ASP A 241 -19.31 -4.11 -7.32
N LYS A 242 -20.42 -3.37 -7.17
CA LYS A 242 -20.54 -2.29 -6.17
C LYS A 242 -20.29 -2.82 -4.75
N TYR A 243 -19.85 -1.95 -3.86
CA TYR A 243 -19.53 -2.28 -2.46
C TYR A 243 -18.38 -3.27 -2.24
N SER A 244 -17.56 -3.50 -3.26
CA SER A 244 -16.42 -4.43 -3.22
C SER A 244 -15.16 -3.87 -2.54
N TYR A 245 -15.03 -2.55 -2.47
CA TYR A 245 -13.90 -1.82 -1.88
C TYR A 245 -12.55 -2.13 -2.57
N LEU A 246 -12.54 -2.28 -3.90
CA LEU A 246 -11.29 -2.47 -4.65
C LEU A 246 -10.31 -1.32 -4.40
N GLY A 247 -9.05 -1.65 -4.12
CA GLY A 247 -8.03 -0.67 -3.71
C GLY A 247 -8.00 -0.43 -2.20
N MET A 248 -8.69 -1.25 -1.41
CA MET A 248 -8.51 -1.27 0.05
C MET A 248 -7.06 -1.62 0.44
N SER A 249 -6.43 -2.51 -0.32
CA SER A 249 -4.99 -2.77 -0.28
C SER A 249 -4.42 -2.78 -1.70
N VAL A 250 -3.14 -2.44 -1.84
CA VAL A 250 -2.41 -2.54 -3.10
C VAL A 250 -1.02 -3.12 -2.87
N THR A 251 -0.52 -3.82 -3.89
CA THR A 251 0.89 -4.20 -4.01
C THR A 251 1.25 -4.29 -5.49
N SER A 252 2.51 -4.54 -5.82
CA SER A 252 3.00 -4.61 -7.18
C SER A 252 4.15 -5.60 -7.28
N GLY A 253 4.44 -6.04 -8.49
CA GLY A 253 5.51 -6.99 -8.73
C GLY A 253 5.54 -7.45 -10.18
N LYS A 254 6.65 -8.07 -10.56
CA LYS A 254 6.82 -8.72 -11.86
C LYS A 254 6.22 -10.12 -11.81
N PHE A 255 4.89 -10.18 -11.70
CA PHE A 255 4.17 -11.43 -11.49
C PHE A 255 4.08 -12.29 -12.76
N PHE A 256 4.04 -11.69 -13.95
CA PHE A 256 3.72 -12.40 -15.19
C PHE A 256 4.79 -12.27 -16.29
N ASP A 257 4.71 -11.25 -17.13
CA ASP A 257 5.47 -11.08 -18.38
C ASP A 257 6.79 -10.29 -18.19
N GLY A 258 7.29 -10.24 -16.95
CA GLY A 258 8.48 -9.46 -16.57
C GLY A 258 8.24 -7.95 -16.50
N SER A 259 7.07 -7.46 -16.92
CA SER A 259 6.63 -6.08 -16.67
C SER A 259 6.02 -5.95 -15.27
N THR A 260 6.07 -4.74 -14.72
CA THR A 260 5.43 -4.48 -13.43
C THR A 260 3.91 -4.59 -13.57
N SER A 261 3.35 -5.51 -12.79
CA SER A 261 1.92 -5.68 -12.60
C SER A 261 1.51 -5.12 -11.24
N TYR A 262 0.29 -4.64 -11.14
CA TYR A 262 -0.28 -4.07 -9.91
C TYR A 262 -1.40 -4.97 -9.42
N ALA A 263 -1.53 -5.16 -8.12
CA ALA A 263 -2.61 -5.92 -7.52
C ALA A 263 -3.42 -5.02 -6.60
N GLY A 264 -4.74 -5.04 -6.74
CA GLY A 264 -5.70 -4.35 -5.87
C GLY A 264 -6.57 -5.35 -5.12
N GLY A 265 -6.65 -5.21 -3.80
CA GLY A 265 -7.51 -6.01 -2.95
C GLY A 265 -8.93 -5.42 -2.86
N ALA A 266 -9.93 -6.28 -2.97
CA ALA A 266 -11.35 -5.97 -2.90
C ALA A 266 -12.03 -6.90 -1.87
N PRO A 267 -11.86 -6.64 -0.56
CA PRO A 267 -12.20 -7.60 0.51
C PRO A 267 -13.69 -7.94 0.62
N ARG A 268 -14.57 -7.16 -0.02
CA ARG A 268 -16.02 -7.41 0.00
C ARG A 268 -16.56 -8.00 -1.31
N ALA A 269 -15.72 -8.12 -2.33
CA ALA A 269 -16.13 -8.65 -3.63
C ALA A 269 -16.56 -10.11 -3.52
N ASN A 270 -17.61 -10.49 -4.26
CA ASN A 270 -18.13 -11.86 -4.31
C ASN A 270 -18.42 -12.51 -2.94
N GLY A 271 -18.65 -11.70 -1.90
CA GLY A 271 -18.91 -12.15 -0.53
C GLY A 271 -17.70 -12.70 0.24
N THR A 272 -16.65 -13.20 -0.44
CA THR A 272 -15.44 -13.75 0.20
C THR A 272 -14.26 -12.77 0.20
N GLY A 273 -14.21 -11.90 -0.82
CA GLY A 273 -13.09 -11.02 -1.14
C GLY A 273 -12.33 -11.48 -2.38
N GLN A 274 -11.72 -10.53 -3.10
CA GLN A 274 -10.94 -10.80 -4.32
C GLN A 274 -9.64 -9.98 -4.37
N VAL A 275 -8.69 -10.44 -5.18
CA VAL A 275 -7.51 -9.70 -5.60
C VAL A 275 -7.51 -9.61 -7.11
N VAL A 276 -7.43 -8.38 -7.63
CA VAL A 276 -7.47 -8.08 -9.06
C VAL A 276 -6.11 -7.60 -9.51
N PHE A 277 -5.59 -8.17 -10.59
CA PHE A 277 -4.32 -7.79 -11.19
C PHE A 277 -4.53 -6.89 -12.40
N PHE A 278 -3.65 -5.90 -12.51
CA PHE A 278 -3.67 -4.85 -13.52
C PHE A 278 -2.31 -4.76 -14.23
N SER A 279 -2.35 -4.47 -15.53
CA SER A 279 -1.17 -4.16 -16.34
C SER A 279 -1.37 -2.87 -17.13
N LYS A 280 -0.29 -2.12 -17.36
CA LYS A 280 -0.31 -0.92 -18.21
C LYS A 280 -0.24 -1.32 -19.67
N HIS A 281 -1.15 -0.79 -20.48
CA HIS A 281 -0.99 -0.78 -21.93
C HIS A 281 -0.49 0.57 -22.41
N LYS A 282 0.63 0.58 -23.14
CA LYS A 282 1.21 1.84 -23.62
C LYS A 282 0.28 2.51 -24.62
N GLY A 283 -0.09 3.76 -24.36
CA GLY A 283 -1.01 4.53 -25.21
C GLY A 283 -2.45 4.55 -24.70
N GLU A 284 -2.74 3.82 -23.62
CA GLU A 284 -4.03 3.85 -22.92
C GLU A 284 -3.88 4.49 -21.54
N SER A 285 -5.01 4.96 -20.99
CA SER A 285 -5.10 5.51 -19.62
C SER A 285 -5.93 4.63 -18.69
N THR A 286 -6.42 3.50 -19.20
CA THR A 286 -7.12 2.48 -18.43
C THR A 286 -6.20 1.27 -18.28
N PHE A 287 -6.22 0.64 -17.11
CA PHE A 287 -5.50 -0.62 -16.92
C PHE A 287 -6.24 -1.79 -17.58
N ASP A 288 -5.49 -2.73 -18.12
CA ASP A 288 -6.01 -4.05 -18.46
C ASP A 288 -6.12 -4.90 -17.20
N VAL A 289 -7.22 -5.67 -17.07
CA VAL A 289 -7.36 -6.67 -16.02
C VAL A 289 -6.76 -7.97 -16.50
N SER A 290 -5.65 -8.39 -15.89
CA SER A 290 -4.90 -9.57 -16.32
C SER A 290 -5.27 -10.85 -15.58
N HIS A 291 -5.67 -10.74 -14.30
CA HIS A 291 -6.00 -11.91 -13.48
C HIS A 291 -6.88 -11.54 -12.27
N ILE A 292 -7.65 -12.50 -11.76
CA ILE A 292 -8.45 -12.34 -10.54
C ILE A 292 -8.33 -13.59 -9.67
N LEU A 293 -7.97 -13.39 -8.39
CA LEU A 293 -7.99 -14.43 -7.36
C LEU A 293 -9.17 -14.19 -6.42
N SER A 294 -9.86 -15.26 -5.99
CA SER A 294 -11.01 -15.17 -5.08
C SER A 294 -10.73 -15.91 -3.77
N GLY A 295 -11.22 -15.34 -2.66
CA GLY A 295 -11.17 -15.97 -1.35
C GLY A 295 -12.13 -17.16 -1.24
N GLU A 296 -11.85 -18.06 -0.29
CA GLU A 296 -12.59 -19.33 -0.15
C GLU A 296 -13.76 -19.24 0.84
N GLN A 297 -13.69 -18.36 1.84
CA GLN A 297 -14.68 -18.30 2.92
C GLN A 297 -15.47 -16.99 2.88
N PHE A 298 -16.79 -17.10 2.97
CA PHE A 298 -17.69 -15.95 3.04
C PHE A 298 -17.34 -15.04 4.22
N ALA A 299 -17.38 -13.73 3.98
CA ALA A 299 -17.03 -12.68 4.93
C ALA A 299 -15.59 -12.73 5.50
N SER A 300 -14.70 -13.56 4.95
CA SER A 300 -13.31 -13.65 5.43
C SER A 300 -12.45 -12.41 5.15
N SER A 301 -12.93 -11.53 4.26
CA SER A 301 -12.23 -10.33 3.79
C SER A 301 -10.89 -10.64 3.13
N TYR A 302 -10.87 -11.66 2.26
CA TYR A 302 -9.71 -11.98 1.44
C TYR A 302 -9.30 -10.78 0.58
N GLY A 303 -8.03 -10.37 0.63
CA GLY A 303 -7.54 -9.16 -0.04
C GLY A 303 -7.59 -7.90 0.84
N TYR A 304 -7.83 -8.04 2.14
CA TYR A 304 -7.78 -6.90 3.08
C TYR A 304 -6.37 -6.31 3.21
N SER A 305 -5.34 -7.15 3.17
CA SER A 305 -3.93 -6.76 3.14
C SER A 305 -3.17 -7.66 2.18
N MET A 306 -2.10 -7.14 1.57
CA MET A 306 -1.27 -7.87 0.62
C MET A 306 0.19 -7.42 0.70
N THR A 307 1.09 -8.31 0.32
CA THR A 307 2.50 -8.00 0.06
C THR A 307 3.05 -8.93 -1.02
N SER A 308 4.11 -8.50 -1.69
CA SER A 308 4.79 -9.23 -2.73
C SER A 308 6.27 -9.36 -2.39
N LEU A 309 6.81 -10.57 -2.50
CA LEU A 309 8.20 -10.90 -2.22
C LEU A 309 8.53 -12.28 -2.77
N ASP A 310 9.80 -12.55 -3.05
CA ASP A 310 10.28 -13.90 -3.34
C ASP A 310 10.36 -14.72 -2.04
N CYS A 311 9.44 -15.67 -1.87
CA CYS A 311 9.32 -16.46 -0.64
C CYS A 311 10.16 -17.74 -0.67
N ASN A 312 10.52 -18.24 -1.85
CA ASN A 312 11.20 -19.53 -2.03
C ASN A 312 12.66 -19.39 -2.53
N GLY A 313 13.11 -18.16 -2.83
CA GLY A 313 14.45 -17.83 -3.27
C GLY A 313 14.73 -18.14 -4.75
N ASP A 314 13.70 -18.30 -5.58
CA ASP A 314 13.85 -18.62 -7.01
C ASP A 314 14.01 -17.37 -7.92
N GLY A 315 14.00 -16.19 -7.33
CA GLY A 315 14.13 -14.90 -8.01
C GLY A 315 12.81 -14.36 -8.60
N ARG A 316 11.68 -15.03 -8.38
CA ARG A 316 10.35 -14.59 -8.83
C ARG A 316 9.57 -14.02 -7.67
N ILE A 317 8.79 -12.98 -7.97
CA ILE A 317 7.95 -12.35 -6.96
C ILE A 317 6.68 -13.17 -6.78
N ASP A 318 6.47 -13.65 -5.55
CA ASP A 318 5.26 -14.32 -5.08
C ASP A 318 4.27 -13.30 -4.51
N LEU A 319 3.06 -13.76 -4.20
CA LEU A 319 2.01 -12.94 -3.58
C LEU A 319 1.56 -13.54 -2.26
N VAL A 320 1.44 -12.70 -1.25
CA VAL A 320 0.85 -13.03 0.05
C VAL A 320 -0.42 -12.21 0.26
N VAL A 321 -1.53 -12.86 0.60
CA VAL A 321 -2.85 -12.23 0.75
C VAL A 321 -3.44 -12.54 2.13
N GLY A 322 -3.86 -11.50 2.86
CA GLY A 322 -4.54 -11.63 4.14
C GLY A 322 -6.06 -11.73 4.02
N ALA A 323 -6.66 -12.56 4.87
CA ALA A 323 -8.10 -12.65 5.12
C ALA A 323 -8.34 -12.62 6.65
N PRO A 324 -8.32 -11.44 7.28
CA PRO A 324 -8.27 -11.30 8.74
C PRO A 324 -9.54 -11.80 9.44
N PHE A 325 -10.67 -11.90 8.73
CA PHE A 325 -11.93 -12.40 9.27
C PHE A 325 -12.23 -13.84 8.86
N TYR A 326 -11.26 -14.54 8.25
CA TYR A 326 -11.35 -15.98 8.13
C TYR A 326 -11.51 -16.60 9.52
N TYR A 327 -12.38 -17.58 9.64
CA TYR A 327 -12.69 -18.20 10.92
C TYR A 327 -12.87 -19.71 10.78
N SER A 328 -12.28 -20.45 11.72
CA SER A 328 -12.58 -21.85 11.99
C SER A 328 -12.95 -22.00 13.47
N ARG A 329 -13.38 -23.19 13.92
CA ARG A 329 -13.75 -23.40 15.33
C ARG A 329 -12.62 -23.08 16.32
N SER A 330 -11.36 -23.13 15.88
CA SER A 330 -10.17 -22.97 16.72
C SER A 330 -9.21 -21.87 16.25
N GLU A 331 -9.39 -21.32 15.04
CA GLU A 331 -8.45 -20.39 14.42
C GLU A 331 -9.19 -19.17 13.87
N GLY A 332 -8.52 -18.02 13.88
CA GLY A 332 -9.03 -16.76 13.34
C GLY A 332 -7.95 -16.06 12.52
N GLY A 333 -8.35 -15.47 11.40
CA GLY A 333 -7.45 -14.94 10.38
C GLY A 333 -6.79 -16.04 9.54
N ALA A 334 -6.56 -15.72 8.27
CA ALA A 334 -5.79 -16.56 7.36
C ALA A 334 -4.86 -15.71 6.50
N VAL A 335 -3.75 -16.32 6.09
CA VAL A 335 -2.81 -15.77 5.12
C VAL A 335 -2.61 -16.81 4.02
N TYR A 336 -2.77 -16.40 2.78
CA TYR A 336 -2.64 -17.23 1.60
C TYR A 336 -1.33 -16.86 0.91
N LEU A 337 -0.50 -17.85 0.63
CA LEU A 337 0.74 -17.70 -0.14
C LEU A 337 0.50 -18.26 -1.55
N TYR A 338 0.82 -17.46 -2.56
CA TYR A 338 0.71 -17.84 -3.97
C TYR A 338 2.10 -17.81 -4.59
N ILE A 339 2.67 -18.99 -4.79
CA ILE A 339 3.99 -19.16 -5.40
C ILE A 339 3.90 -18.98 -6.91
N ASN A 340 4.79 -18.19 -7.48
CA ASN A 340 4.83 -17.84 -8.88
C ASN A 340 5.64 -18.84 -9.73
N SER A 341 4.93 -19.75 -10.37
CA SER A 341 5.52 -20.74 -11.30
C SER A 341 5.47 -20.25 -12.76
N ASN A 342 6.38 -19.35 -13.13
CA ASN A 342 6.49 -18.79 -14.50
C ASN A 342 5.24 -18.04 -14.98
N GLY A 343 4.74 -17.09 -14.19
CA GLY A 343 3.55 -16.30 -14.54
C GLY A 343 2.24 -17.01 -14.23
N LYS A 344 2.28 -18.07 -13.42
CA LYS A 344 1.09 -18.77 -12.92
C LYS A 344 1.22 -18.93 -11.42
N PHE A 345 0.19 -18.49 -10.70
CA PHE A 345 0.13 -18.66 -9.26
C PHE A 345 -0.38 -20.06 -8.89
N THR A 346 0.34 -20.73 -8.00
CA THR A 346 -0.09 -21.95 -7.33
C THR A 346 -0.28 -21.64 -5.84
N LYS A 347 -1.45 -21.98 -5.30
CA LYS A 347 -1.80 -21.83 -3.88
C LYS A 347 -1.23 -22.97 -3.04
#